data_AF-A0A947B4M2-F1
#
_entry.id   AF-A0A947B4M2-F1
#
_cell.length_a   1.000
_cell.length_b   1.000
_cell.length_c   1.000
_cell.angle_alpha   90.00
_cell.angle_beta   90.00
_cell.angle_gamma   90.00
#
_symmetry.space_group_name_H-M   'P 1'
#
loop_
_entity.id
_entity.type
_entity.pdbx_description
1 polymer ?
#
loop_
_entity_poly.entity_id
_entity_poly.type
_entity_poly.pdbx_seq_one_letter_code
_entity_poly.pdbx_strand_id
1 'polypeptide(L)'
;MKNRARALRRDMTDAERLLWRALRDRQMGGWKFRRQHPIQPFIVDFVCVERKLIIEVDGGQHANKVKKDVNRSDYLRNKGYRVLRFWNNQVLQENDAVLDTILAALDN
;
A
#
# COMPACT_ATOMS: atom_id res chain seq x y z
N MET A 1 -12.22 -7.11 11.85
CA MET A 1 -11.14 -6.74 10.89
C MET A 1 -10.84 -7.84 9.85
N LYS A 2 -10.71 -9.12 10.24
CA LYS A 2 -10.44 -10.23 9.31
C LYS A 2 -11.45 -10.34 8.16
N ASN A 3 -12.75 -10.20 8.44
CA ASN A 3 -13.81 -10.25 7.42
C ASN A 3 -13.71 -9.07 6.43
N ARG A 4 -13.45 -7.86 6.95
CA ARG A 4 -13.24 -6.66 6.12
C ARG A 4 -12.03 -6.79 5.20
N ALA A 5 -10.90 -7.30 5.72
CA ALA A 5 -9.72 -7.56 4.90
C ALA A 5 -9.97 -8.63 3.82
N ARG A 6 -10.80 -9.64 4.10
CA ARG A 6 -11.19 -10.65 3.09
C ARG A 6 -12.06 -10.04 1.99
N ALA A 7 -13.03 -9.18 2.33
CA ALA A 7 -13.84 -8.46 1.35
C ALA A 7 -12.97 -7.55 0.46
N LEU A 8 -12.11 -6.72 1.06
CA LEU A 8 -11.20 -5.85 0.31
C LEU A 8 -10.25 -6.61 -0.63
N ARG A 9 -9.87 -7.85 -0.28
CA ARG A 9 -9.09 -8.71 -1.19
C ARG A 9 -9.89 -9.17 -2.41
N ARG A 10 -11.20 -9.28 -2.32
CA ARG A 10 -12.06 -9.62 -3.47
C ARG A 10 -12.32 -8.37 -4.31
N ASP A 11 -12.49 -7.24 -3.65
CA ASP A 11 -12.96 -5.99 -4.26
C ASP A 11 -11.82 -4.98 -4.55
N MET A 12 -10.62 -5.47 -4.85
CA MET A 12 -9.49 -4.60 -5.23
C MET A 12 -9.80 -3.80 -6.49
N THR A 13 -9.33 -2.56 -6.57
CA THR A 13 -9.37 -1.74 -7.79
C THR A 13 -8.45 -2.31 -8.88
N ASP A 14 -8.59 -1.83 -10.11
CA ASP A 14 -7.70 -2.23 -11.20
C ASP A 14 -6.24 -1.83 -10.94
N ALA A 15 -6.02 -0.65 -10.35
CA ALA A 15 -4.70 -0.20 -9.93
C ALA A 15 -4.10 -1.14 -8.87
N GLU A 16 -4.85 -1.49 -7.84
CA GLU A 16 -4.40 -2.44 -6.82
C GLU A 16 -4.13 -3.83 -7.39
N ARG A 17 -4.98 -4.32 -8.31
CA ARG A 17 -4.76 -5.61 -8.98
C ARG A 17 -3.48 -5.61 -9.81
N LEU A 18 -3.24 -4.53 -10.57
CA LEU A 18 -2.04 -4.36 -11.38
C LEU A 18 -0.80 -4.38 -10.49
N LEU A 19 -0.77 -3.54 -9.46
CA LEU A 19 0.35 -3.47 -8.53
C LEU A 19 0.57 -4.79 -7.78
N TRP A 20 -0.52 -5.47 -7.36
CA TRP A 20 -0.41 -6.75 -6.67
C TRP A 20 0.26 -7.83 -7.52
N ARG A 21 0.08 -7.83 -8.85
CA ARG A 21 0.75 -8.78 -9.73
C ARG A 21 2.27 -8.65 -9.67
N ALA A 22 2.79 -7.43 -9.53
CA ALA A 22 4.22 -7.15 -9.41
C ALA A 22 4.76 -7.36 -7.99
N LEU A 23 3.95 -7.16 -6.95
CA LEU A 23 4.40 -7.28 -5.55
C LEU A 23 4.32 -8.72 -4.99
N ARG A 24 3.43 -9.55 -5.53
CA ARG A 24 3.18 -10.90 -4.99
C ARG A 24 4.36 -11.83 -5.20
N ASP A 25 4.35 -12.94 -4.46
CA ASP A 25 5.26 -14.07 -4.67
C ASP A 25 6.75 -13.68 -4.68
N ARG A 26 7.11 -12.64 -3.91
CA ARG A 26 8.48 -12.12 -3.76
C ARG A 26 9.12 -11.60 -5.05
N GLN A 27 8.31 -11.24 -6.05
CA GLN A 27 8.80 -10.69 -7.31
C GLN A 27 9.52 -9.34 -7.12
N MET A 28 9.16 -8.60 -6.07
CA MET A 28 9.76 -7.30 -5.75
C MET A 28 11.02 -7.45 -4.88
N GLY A 29 12.18 -7.60 -5.53
CA GLY A 29 13.48 -7.68 -4.85
C GLY A 29 13.61 -8.83 -3.84
N GLY A 30 12.83 -9.90 -3.97
CA GLY A 30 12.79 -11.02 -3.01
C GLY A 30 11.95 -10.77 -1.74
N TRP A 31 11.42 -9.55 -1.56
CA TRP A 31 10.71 -9.14 -0.36
C TRP A 31 9.26 -9.60 -0.34
N LYS A 32 8.78 -10.03 0.84
CA LYS A 32 7.41 -10.53 0.98
C LYS A 32 6.42 -9.40 1.22
N PHE A 33 5.55 -9.16 0.24
CA PHE A 33 4.39 -8.28 0.40
C PHE A 33 3.13 -9.03 0.83
N ARG A 34 2.29 -8.33 1.60
CA ARG A 34 0.94 -8.75 1.97
C ARG A 34 -0.04 -7.68 1.51
N ARG A 35 -1.18 -8.08 0.95
CA ARG A 35 -2.26 -7.18 0.57
C ARG A 35 -3.40 -7.11 1.58
N GLN A 36 -4.02 -5.94 1.68
CA GLN A 36 -5.15 -5.62 2.54
C GLN A 36 -4.90 -6.11 3.96
N HIS A 37 -3.79 -5.65 4.53
CA HIS A 37 -3.23 -6.14 5.78
C HIS A 37 -3.72 -5.33 6.98
N PRO A 38 -4.30 -6.00 8.01
CA PRO A 38 -4.64 -5.33 9.27
C PRO A 38 -3.41 -4.79 10.00
N ILE A 39 -3.38 -3.47 10.25
CA ILE A 39 -2.48 -2.81 11.20
C ILE A 39 -3.39 -1.94 12.08
N GLN A 40 -3.84 -2.49 13.20
CA GLN A 40 -4.92 -1.89 13.99
C GLN A 40 -4.65 -0.42 14.35
N PRO A 41 -5.64 0.48 14.23
CA PRO A 41 -7.04 0.24 13.84
C PRO A 41 -7.29 0.25 12.32
N PHE A 42 -6.26 0.23 11.48
CA PHE A 42 -6.34 0.38 10.03
C PHE A 42 -6.17 -0.93 9.25
N ILE A 43 -6.58 -0.92 7.99
CA ILE A 43 -6.20 -1.92 6.98
C ILE A 43 -5.45 -1.14 5.91
N VAL A 44 -4.26 -1.61 5.55
CA VAL A 44 -3.39 -1.00 4.54
C VAL A 44 -3.42 -1.83 3.25
N ASP A 45 -3.32 -1.18 2.10
CA ASP A 45 -3.49 -1.85 0.80
C ASP A 45 -2.37 -2.87 0.55
N PHE A 46 -1.12 -2.47 0.76
CA PHE A 46 0.03 -3.38 0.73
C PHE A 46 1.02 -3.07 1.85
N VAL A 47 1.72 -4.11 2.32
CA VAL A 47 2.80 -3.96 3.28
C VAL A 47 3.89 -5.01 3.10
N CYS A 48 5.15 -4.58 3.11
CA CYS A 48 6.30 -5.40 3.42
C CYS A 48 6.59 -5.25 4.92
N VAL A 49 6.24 -6.27 5.71
CA VAL A 49 6.43 -6.23 7.18
C VAL A 49 7.92 -6.21 7.53
N GLU A 50 8.73 -6.96 6.77
CA GLU A 50 10.17 -7.11 6.96
C GLU A 50 10.91 -5.77 6.82
N ARG A 51 10.51 -4.94 5.84
CA ARG A 51 11.08 -3.60 5.61
C ARG A 51 10.26 -2.46 6.25
N LYS A 52 9.21 -2.78 6.99
CA LYS A 52 8.21 -1.81 7.51
C LYS A 52 7.78 -0.78 6.45
N LEU A 53 7.52 -1.24 5.23
CA LEU A 53 7.08 -0.39 4.12
C LEU A 53 5.62 -0.65 3.79
N ILE A 54 4.79 0.38 3.86
CA ILE A 54 3.38 0.38 3.47
C ILE A 54 3.23 1.10 2.12
N ILE A 55 2.38 0.55 1.25
CA ILE A 55 2.00 1.18 -0.01
C ILE A 55 0.47 1.33 -0.02
N GLU A 56 0.00 2.54 -0.30
CA GLU A 56 -1.41 2.90 -0.40
C GLU A 56 -1.72 3.38 -1.82
N VAL A 57 -2.86 2.96 -2.36
CA VAL A 57 -3.29 3.31 -3.71
C VAL A 57 -4.61 4.11 -3.63
N ASP A 58 -4.56 5.40 -3.98
CA ASP A 58 -5.66 6.34 -3.78
C ASP A 58 -6.40 6.68 -5.09
N GLY A 59 -7.73 6.68 -5.03
CA GLY A 59 -8.62 6.95 -6.16
C GLY A 59 -9.14 8.38 -6.27
N GLY A 60 -8.49 9.38 -5.65
CA GLY A 60 -8.85 10.79 -5.85
C GLY A 60 -9.94 11.35 -4.93
N GLN A 61 -10.69 10.50 -4.21
CA GLN A 61 -11.84 10.92 -3.38
C GLN A 61 -11.43 11.42 -1.97
N HIS A 62 -10.13 11.57 -1.69
CA HIS A 62 -9.60 11.80 -0.33
C HIS A 62 -9.40 13.27 0.09
N ALA A 63 -9.76 14.25 -0.74
CA ALA A 63 -9.61 15.67 -0.36
C ALA A 63 -10.35 16.04 0.95
N ASN A 64 -11.48 15.38 1.25
CA ASN A 64 -12.24 15.60 2.49
C ASN A 64 -11.80 14.72 3.68
N LYS A 65 -10.79 13.85 3.51
CA LYS A 65 -10.27 12.96 4.58
C LYS A 65 -8.98 13.43 5.22
N VAL A 66 -8.41 14.56 4.78
CA VAL A 66 -7.09 15.09 5.19
C VAL A 66 -6.92 15.13 6.72
N LYS A 67 -7.93 15.55 7.50
CA LYS A 67 -7.86 15.55 8.97
C LYS A 67 -7.84 14.16 9.62
N LYS A 68 -8.48 13.15 9.02
CA LYS A 68 -8.39 11.75 9.48
C LYS A 68 -7.08 11.08 9.02
N ASP A 69 -6.49 11.56 7.93
CA ASP A 69 -5.32 10.94 7.31
C ASP A 69 -3.99 11.35 7.99
N VAL A 70 -3.91 12.54 8.61
CA VAL A 70 -2.77 12.93 9.45
C VAL A 70 -2.62 11.97 10.63
N ASN A 71 -3.70 11.75 11.39
CA ASN A 71 -3.71 10.82 12.52
C ASN A 71 -3.38 9.38 12.10
N ARG A 72 -3.79 8.96 10.89
CA ARG A 72 -3.46 7.64 10.35
C ARG A 72 -1.98 7.53 10.01
N SER A 73 -1.47 8.48 9.24
CA SER A 73 -0.09 8.48 8.77
C SER A 73 0.88 8.54 9.95
N ASP A 74 0.59 9.39 10.93
CA ASP A 74 1.42 9.52 12.14
C ASP A 74 1.34 8.29 13.02
N TYR A 75 0.16 7.65 13.15
CA TYR A 75 0.04 6.39 13.86
C TYR A 75 0.91 5.28 13.23
N LEU A 76 0.87 5.13 11.91
CA LEU A 76 1.64 4.12 11.18
C LEU A 76 3.15 4.42 11.26
N ARG A 77 3.54 5.69 11.14
CA ARG A 77 4.93 6.14 11.34
C ARG A 77 5.43 5.87 12.75
N ASN A 78 4.62 6.12 13.78
CA ASN A 78 4.95 5.82 15.18
C ASN A 78 5.10 4.31 15.44
N LYS A 79 4.50 3.45 14.60
CA LYS A 79 4.75 2.00 14.59
C LYS A 79 6.04 1.61 13.84
N GLY A 80 6.77 2.59 13.31
CA GLY A 80 8.01 2.45 12.56
C GLY A 80 7.81 2.17 11.08
N TYR A 81 6.60 2.37 10.54
CA TYR A 81 6.35 2.17 9.12
C TYR A 81 6.62 3.42 8.29
N ARG A 82 7.26 3.22 7.14
CA ARG A 82 7.26 4.17 6.04
C ARG A 82 6.01 3.95 5.19
N VAL A 83 5.44 5.03 4.67
CA VAL A 83 4.21 4.97 3.85
C VAL A 83 4.48 5.67 2.52
N LEU A 84 4.33 4.93 1.42
CA LEU A 84 4.26 5.47 0.06
C LEU A 84 2.80 5.50 -0.37
N ARG A 85 2.39 6.57 -1.04
CA ARG A 85 1.04 6.71 -1.60
C ARG A 85 1.15 7.04 -3.08
N PHE A 86 0.38 6.31 -3.88
CA PHE A 86 0.27 6.52 -5.32
C PHE A 86 -1.18 6.77 -5.70
N TRP A 87 -1.41 7.62 -6.69
CA TRP A 87 -2.72 7.76 -7.29
C TRP A 87 -3.01 6.57 -8.23
N ASN A 88 -4.30 6.22 -8.38
CA ASN A 88 -4.71 5.18 -9.32
C ASN A 88 -4.15 5.39 -10.73
N ASN A 89 -4.17 6.62 -11.24
CA ASN A 89 -3.64 6.93 -12.57
C ASN A 89 -2.13 6.73 -12.64
N GLN A 90 -1.36 7.06 -11.60
CA GLN A 90 0.08 6.78 -11.56
C GLN A 90 0.35 5.28 -11.65
N VAL A 91 -0.38 4.46 -10.88
CA VAL A 91 -0.21 3.00 -10.95
C VAL A 91 -0.61 2.44 -12.31
N LEU A 92 -1.67 2.98 -12.92
CA LEU A 92 -2.19 2.47 -14.19
C LEU A 92 -1.39 2.95 -15.42
N GLN A 93 -0.79 4.14 -15.36
CA GLN A 93 -0.14 4.78 -16.52
C GLN A 93 1.39 4.85 -16.40
N GLU A 94 1.92 4.86 -15.17
CA GLU A 94 3.34 5.04 -14.86
C GLU A 94 3.86 3.88 -13.99
N ASN A 95 3.37 2.66 -14.25
CA ASN A 95 3.60 1.50 -13.39
C ASN A 95 5.10 1.24 -13.12
N ASP A 96 5.96 1.38 -14.13
CA ASP A 96 7.39 1.12 -13.97
C ASP A 96 8.05 2.12 -13.01
N ALA A 97 7.71 3.41 -13.11
CA ALA A 97 8.20 4.45 -12.20
C ALA A 97 7.70 4.23 -10.75
N VAL A 98 6.47 3.72 -10.59
CA VAL A 98 5.92 3.32 -9.30
C VAL A 98 6.73 2.16 -8.70
N LEU A 99 7.03 1.14 -9.50
CA LEU A 99 7.82 -0.01 -9.08
C LEU A 99 9.25 0.39 -8.71
N ASP A 100 9.92 1.22 -9.50
CA ASP A 100 11.26 1.73 -9.19
C ASP A 100 11.31 2.47 -7.86
N THR A 101 10.30 3.32 -7.61
CA THR A 101 10.16 4.03 -6.34
C THR A 101 9.99 3.07 -5.17
N ILE A 102 9.19 2.02 -5.33
CA ILE A 102 9.00 0.99 -4.31
C ILE A 102 10.32 0.22 -4.08
N LEU A 103 11.06 -0.12 -5.13
CA LEU A 103 12.33 -0.84 -5.03
C LEU A 103 13.36 -0.03 -4.24
N ALA A 104 13.55 1.23 -4.63
CA ALA A 104 14.48 2.13 -3.95
C ALA A 104 14.10 2.34 -2.48
N ALA A 105 12.81 2.31 -2.14
CA ALA A 105 12.35 2.40 -0.76
C ALA A 105 12.63 1.12 0.06
N LEU A 106 12.73 -0.04 -0.58
CA LEU A 106 13.05 -1.32 0.07
C LEU A 106 14.53 -1.45 0.44
N ASP A 107 15.44 -0.73 -0.22
CA ASP A 107 16.89 -0.86 0.00
C ASP A 107 17.46 0.04 1.13
N ASN A 108 16.60 0.89 1.72
CA ASN A 108 16.95 1.80 2.83
C ASN A 108 16.77 1.19 4.21
#